data_AF-A0A1V0EP72-F1
#
_entry.id   AF-A0A1V0EP72-F1
#
_cell.length_a   1.000
_cell.length_b   1.000
_cell.length_c   1.000
_cell.angle_alpha   90.00
_cell.angle_beta   90.00
_cell.angle_gamma   90.00
#
_symmetry.space_group_name_H-M   'P 1'
#
loop_
_entity.id
_entity.type
_entity.pdbx_description
1 polymer ?
#
loop_
_entity_poly.entity_id
_entity_poly.type
_entity_poly.pdbx_seq_one_letter_code
_entity_poly.pdbx_strand_id
1 'polypeptide(L)' 'LLIVYPWTQRFFSSFGNLSSPTAILGNPMVRAHGKKVLTSFGDAVKNLDNIKNTFAQLSELHCDKLHVDPENFR' A
#
# COMPACT_ATOMS: atom_id res chain seq x y z
N LEU A 1 5.32 -0.51 -7.89
CA LEU A 1 4.02 -1.20 -7.75
C LEU A 1 3.07 -0.86 -8.91
N LEU A 2 2.37 0.28 -8.91
CA LEU A 2 1.26 0.55 -9.85
C LEU A 2 1.61 0.58 -11.36
N ILE A 3 2.88 0.86 -11.70
CA ILE A 3 3.36 0.85 -13.10
C ILE A 3 3.81 -0.56 -13.53
N VAL A 4 4.58 -1.23 -12.68
CA VAL A 4 5.21 -2.54 -12.97
C VAL A 4 4.22 -3.69 -12.83
N TYR A 5 3.27 -3.55 -11.90
CA TYR A 5 2.24 -4.55 -11.56
C TYR A 5 0.86 -3.91 -11.71
N PRO A 6 0.39 -3.65 -12.93
CA PRO A 6 -0.79 -2.82 -13.19
C PRO A 6 -2.09 -3.38 -12.60
N TRP A 7 -2.20 -4.69 -12.39
CA TRP A 7 -3.35 -5.31 -11.72
C TRP A 7 -3.58 -4.78 -10.30
N THR A 8 -2.53 -4.28 -9.64
CA THR A 8 -2.62 -3.69 -8.30
C THR A 8 -3.42 -2.39 -8.27
N GLN A 9 -3.60 -1.72 -9.41
CA GLN A 9 -4.40 -0.50 -9.51
C GLN A 9 -5.87 -0.73 -9.11
N ARG A 10 -6.37 -1.97 -9.19
CA ARG A 10 -7.75 -2.32 -8.77
C ARG A 10 -8.07 -1.94 -7.33
N PHE A 11 -7.07 -1.95 -6.45
CA PHE A 11 -7.21 -1.61 -5.03
C PHE A 11 -7.24 -0.10 -4.77
N PHE A 12 -6.97 0.72 -5.81
CA PHE A 12 -6.80 2.16 -5.70
C PHE A 12 -7.76 2.93 -6.62
N SER A 13 -8.95 2.39 -6.89
CA SER A 13 -9.96 3.03 -7.75
C SER A 13 -10.35 4.44 -7.30
N SER A 14 -10.28 4.72 -5.99
CA SER A 14 -10.55 6.04 -5.41
C SER A 14 -9.44 7.08 -5.65
N PHE A 15 -8.29 6.69 -6.20
CA PHE A 15 -7.16 7.60 -6.43
C PHE A 15 -7.30 8.39 -7.73
N GLY A 16 -8.38 8.20 -8.48
CA GLY A 16 -8.63 8.90 -9.74
C GLY A 16 -7.82 8.31 -10.89
N ASN A 17 -7.23 9.17 -11.73
CA ASN A 17 -6.57 8.72 -12.95
C ASN A 17 -5.24 7.99 -12.66
N LEU A 18 -5.17 6.71 -13.05
CA LEU A 18 -3.98 5.85 -12.99
C LEU A 18 -3.64 5.22 -14.35
N SER A 19 -4.21 5.72 -15.46
CA SER A 19 -4.18 5.05 -16.77
C SER A 19 -2.82 5.03 -17.47
N SER A 20 -1.85 5.84 -17.03
CA SER A 20 -0.51 5.91 -17.63
C SER A 20 0.57 6.15 -16.57
N PRO A 21 1.85 5.85 -16.87
CA PRO A 21 2.96 6.14 -15.97
C PRO A 21 3.03 7.60 -15.52
N THR A 22 2.83 8.55 -16.45
CA THR A 22 2.81 9.98 -16.13
C THR A 22 1.65 10.34 -15.21
N ALA A 23 0.46 9.77 -15.44
CA ALA A 23 -0.69 9.99 -14.56
C ALA A 23 -0.42 9.46 -13.15
N ILE A 24 0.15 8.26 -13.03
CA ILE A 24 0.51 7.64 -11.74
C ILE A 24 1.55 8.47 -10.99
N LEU A 25 2.63 8.89 -11.66
CA LEU A 25 3.72 9.66 -11.05
C LEU A 25 3.26 11.06 -10.60
N GLY A 26 2.35 11.69 -11.35
CA GLY A 26 1.76 12.99 -11.01
C GLY A 26 0.63 12.92 -9.99
N ASN A 27 0.19 11.73 -9.57
CA ASN A 27 -1.02 11.59 -8.76
C ASN A 27 -0.77 11.94 -7.28
N PRO A 28 -1.45 12.96 -6.72
CA PRO A 28 -1.24 13.38 -5.34
C PRO A 28 -1.68 12.33 -4.31
N MET A 29 -2.70 11.52 -4.62
CA MET A 29 -3.18 10.45 -3.73
C MET A 29 -2.20 9.29 -3.68
N VAL A 30 -1.60 8.92 -4.82
CA VAL A 30 -0.50 7.92 -4.88
C VAL A 30 0.66 8.40 -4.02
N ARG A 31 1.07 9.67 -4.16
CA ARG A 31 2.17 10.24 -3.37
C ARG A 31 1.86 10.26 -1.87
N ALA A 32 0.65 10.67 -1.48
CA ALA A 32 0.22 10.70 -0.08
C ALA A 32 0.17 9.29 0.52
N HIS A 33 -0.34 8.31 -0.21
CA HIS A 33 -0.38 6.93 0.23
C HIS A 33 1.03 6.31 0.34
N GLY A 34 1.90 6.58 -0.64
CA GLY A 34 3.30 6.16 -0.59
C GLY A 34 4.02 6.67 0.66
N LYS A 35 3.75 7.91 1.08
CA LYS A 35 4.25 8.44 2.36
C LYS A 35 3.74 7.62 3.55
N LYS A 36 2.44 7.28 3.60
CA LYS A 36 1.86 6.46 4.68
C LYS A 36 2.52 5.08 4.76
N VAL A 37 2.77 4.44 3.61
CA VAL A 37 3.48 3.16 3.53
C VAL A 37 4.90 3.29 4.07
N LEU A 38 5.68 4.27 3.62
CA LEU A 38 7.05 4.49 4.12
C LEU A 38 7.10 4.83 5.60
N THR A 39 6.15 5.60 6.12
CA THR A 39 6.04 5.86 7.57
C THR A 39 5.82 4.56 8.35
N SER A 40 4.95 3.66 7.87
CA SER A 40 4.73 2.37 8.55
C SER A 40 5.99 1.50 8.61
N PHE A 41 6.86 1.52 7.60
CA PHE A 41 8.16 0.85 7.70
C PHE A 41 9.03 1.43 8.82
N GLY A 42 8.99 2.74 9.04
CA GLY A 42 9.65 3.37 10.19
C GLY A 42 9.11 2.88 11.53
N ASP A 43 7.79 2.65 11.64
CA ASP A 43 7.18 2.08 12.83
C ASP A 43 7.56 0.59 13.03
N ALA A 44 7.72 -0.16 11.94
CA ALA A 44 8.24 -1.53 11.99
C ALA A 44 9.66 -1.58 12.55
N VAL A 45 10.54 -0.69 12.09
CA VAL A 45 11.94 -0.59 12.56
C VAL A 45 12.03 -0.21 14.04
N LYS A 46 11.09 0.58 14.55
CA LYS A 46 11.01 0.91 15.99
C LYS A 46 10.51 -0.23 16.86
N ASN A 47 9.86 -1.25 16.27
CA ASN A 47 9.21 -2.36 16.96
C ASN A 47 9.63 -3.72 16.36
N LEU A 48 10.92 -3.88 16.02
CA LEU A 48 11.43 -5.05 15.28
C LEU A 48 11.14 -6.39 15.97
N ASP A 49 11.09 -6.39 17.30
CA ASP A 49 10.78 -7.53 18.16
C ASP A 49 9.27 -7.82 18.28
N ASN A 50 8.41 -6.87 17.88
CA ASN A 50 6.97 -6.96 18.08
C ASN A 50 6.13 -6.62 16.82
N ILE A 51 6.71 -6.73 15.62
CA ILE A 51 6.11 -6.35 14.33
C ILE A 51 4.70 -6.95 14.15
N LYS A 52 4.51 -8.22 14.52
CA LYS A 52 3.21 -8.92 14.35
C LYS A 52 2.09 -8.22 15.11
N ASN A 53 2.32 -7.79 16.35
CA ASN A 53 1.32 -7.10 17.14
C ASN A 53 1.17 -5.65 16.67
N THR A 54 2.27 -4.97 16.33
CA THR A 54 2.26 -3.60 15.78
C THR A 54 1.38 -3.47 14.54
N PHE A 55 1.37 -4.49 13.67
CA PHE A 55 0.59 -4.49 12.43
C PHE A 55 -0.65 -5.39 12.44
N ALA A 56 -1.10 -5.90 13.60
CA ALA A 56 -2.25 -6.80 13.66
C ALA A 56 -3.51 -6.19 13.00
N GLN A 57 -3.83 -4.93 13.32
CA GLN A 57 -4.95 -4.22 12.71
C GLN A 57 -4.74 -3.94 11.22
N LEU A 58 -3.49 -3.71 10.81
CA LEU A 58 -3.15 -3.48 9.40
C LEU A 58 -3.31 -4.78 8.60
N SER A 59 -2.92 -5.91 9.18
CA SER A 59 -3.12 -7.25 8.63
C SER A 59 -4.60 -7.55 8.44
N GLU A 60 -5.42 -7.34 9.47
CA GLU A 60 -6.89 -7.52 9.40
C GLU A 60 -7.52 -6.65 8.31
N LEU A 61 -7.12 -5.37 8.23
CA LEU A 61 -7.61 -4.47 7.19
C LEU A 61 -7.28 -5.01 5.78
N HIS A 62 -6.04 -5.42 5.53
CA HIS A 62 -5.62 -5.85 4.20
C HIS A 62 -6.16 -7.22 3.81
N CYS A 63 -6.30 -8.12 4.78
CA CYS A 63 -6.83 -9.47 4.57
C CYS A 63 -8.36 -9.47 4.48
N ASP A 64 -9.04 -9.00 5.52
CA ASP A 64 -10.47 -9.28 5.73
C ASP A 64 -11.38 -8.22 5.09
N LYS A 65 -10.89 -6.99 4.93
CA LYS A 65 -11.67 -5.90 4.34
C LYS A 65 -11.28 -5.65 2.90
N LEU A 66 -9.99 -5.56 2.62
CA LEU A 66 -9.49 -5.23 1.29
C LEU A 66 -9.21 -6.46 0.43
N HIS A 67 -9.11 -7.66 1.02
CA HIS A 67 -8.86 -8.93 0.32
C HIS A 67 -7.67 -8.84 -0.64
N VAL A 68 -6.58 -8.24 -0.17
CA VAL A 68 -5.34 -8.11 -0.93
C VAL A 68 -4.61 -9.45 -0.90
N ASP A 69 -4.34 -10.01 -2.08
CA ASP A 69 -3.58 -11.24 -2.22
C ASP A 69 -2.17 -11.06 -1.60
N PRO A 70 -1.71 -11.98 -0.73
CA PRO A 70 -0.39 -11.94 -0.10
C PRO A 70 0.78 -11.70 -1.05
N GLU A 71 0.68 -12.15 -2.31
CA GLU A 71 1.74 -11.96 -3.32
C GLU A 71 2.01 -10.47 -3.60
N ASN A 72 1.04 -9.57 -3.36
CA ASN A 72 1.25 -8.14 -3.53
C ASN A 72 2.11 -7.49 -2.41
N PHE A 73 2.45 -8.23 -1.35
CA PHE A 73 3.34 -7.77 -0.28
C PHE A 73 4.77 -8.33 -0.37
N ARG A 74 5.05 -9.20 -1.34
CA ARG A 74 6.35 -9.86 -1.53
C ARG A 74 7.35 -8.99 -2.29
#